data_AF-A0A3R7Q1H4-F1
#
_entry.id   AF-A0A3R7Q1H4-F1
#
_cell.length_a   1.000
_cell.length_b   1.000
_cell.length_c   1.000
_cell.angle_alpha   90.00
_cell.angle_beta   90.00
_cell.angle_gamma   90.00
#
_symmetry.space_group_name_H-M   'P 1'
#
loop_
_entity.id
_entity.type
_entity.pdbx_description
1 polymer ?
#
loop_
_entity_poly.entity_id
_entity_poly.type
_entity_poly.pdbx_seq_one_letter_code
_entity_poly.pdbx_strand_id
1 'polypeptide(L)'
;MPAKIDRRFARRFPNRGFWLRPASAEERKIQFRGRSEPGWHPCMAIMRGVGKHADKFHSLPFYSSTPDLADIGEEESGMTAAHVRDSLSDGGLPFVTINRM
;
A
#
# COMPACT_ATOMS: atom_id res chain seq x y z
N MET A 1 1.70 0.22 14.49
CA MET A 1 0.29 0.66 14.62
C MET A 1 -0.23 0.99 13.24
N PRO A 2 -1.47 0.63 12.87
CA PRO A 2 -2.02 1.04 11.58
C PRO A 2 -2.09 2.57 11.52
N ALA A 3 -1.67 3.15 10.40
CA ALA A 3 -1.58 4.59 10.28
C ALA A 3 -2.98 5.22 10.42
N LYS A 4 -3.09 6.39 11.06
CA LYS A 4 -4.38 7.11 11.23
C LYS A 4 -5.12 7.35 9.91
N ILE A 5 -4.40 7.39 8.79
CA ILE A 5 -4.95 7.52 7.44
C ILE A 5 -5.74 6.29 7.01
N ASP A 6 -5.26 5.07 7.32
CA ASP A 6 -5.88 3.80 6.93
C ASP A 6 -7.21 3.60 7.63
N ARG A 7 -7.27 3.94 8.93
CA ARG A 7 -8.54 3.95 9.69
C ARG A 7 -9.57 4.93 9.13
N ARG A 8 -9.13 6.12 8.71
CA ARG A 8 -10.01 7.13 8.12
C ARG A 8 -10.53 6.68 6.76
N PHE A 9 -9.67 6.08 5.94
CA PHE A 9 -10.05 5.51 4.65
C PHE A 9 -11.06 4.38 4.82
N ALA A 10 -10.78 3.41 5.68
CA ALA A 10 -11.69 2.29 5.95
C ALA A 10 -13.06 2.74 6.48
N ARG A 11 -13.12 3.82 7.26
CA ARG A 11 -14.41 4.40 7.69
C ARG A 11 -15.18 5.05 6.54
N ARG A 12 -14.48 5.67 5.58
CA ARG A 12 -15.10 6.30 4.40
C ARG A 12 -15.54 5.27 3.35
N PHE A 13 -14.80 4.17 3.23
CA PHE A 13 -15.04 3.10 2.28
C PHE A 13 -15.15 1.75 3.00
N PRO A 14 -16.27 1.49 3.71
CA PRO A 14 -16.40 0.35 4.61
C PRO A 14 -16.38 -1.01 3.89
N ASN A 15 -16.64 -1.04 2.58
CA ASN A 15 -16.64 -2.25 1.78
C ASN A 15 -15.29 -2.54 1.12
N ARG A 16 -14.35 -1.59 1.12
CA ARG A 16 -13.03 -1.81 0.53
C ARG A 16 -12.15 -2.68 1.43
N GLY A 17 -11.71 -3.80 0.88
CA GLY A 17 -10.70 -4.69 1.47
C GLY A 17 -9.27 -4.24 1.18
N PHE A 18 -9.05 -3.54 0.05
CA PHE A 18 -7.73 -3.15 -0.43
C PHE A 18 -7.69 -1.68 -0.86
N TRP A 19 -6.56 -1.02 -0.60
CA TRP A 19 -6.23 0.30 -1.16
C TRP A 19 -4.73 0.53 -1.16
N LEU A 20 -4.29 1.44 -2.03
CA LEU A 20 -2.91 1.90 -2.11
C LEU A 20 -2.83 3.34 -1.62
N ARG A 21 -1.68 3.73 -1.09
CA ARG A 21 -1.41 5.13 -0.72
C ARG A 21 0.08 5.43 -0.69
N PRO A 22 0.48 6.72 -0.73
CA PRO A 22 1.84 7.12 -0.41
C PRO A 22 2.26 6.66 1.00
N ALA A 23 3.55 6.32 1.15
CA ALA A 23 4.15 6.07 2.45
C ALA A 23 4.29 7.37 3.23
N SER A 24 3.91 7.33 4.51
CA SER A 24 4.12 8.43 5.46
C SER A 24 5.61 8.63 5.73
N ALA A 25 5.98 9.78 6.31
CA ALA A 25 7.38 10.07 6.65
C ALA A 25 8.00 9.03 7.60
N GLU A 26 7.21 8.49 8.53
CA GLU A 26 7.65 7.43 9.45
C GLU A 26 7.87 6.10 8.72
N GLU A 27 6.93 5.69 7.86
CA GLU A 27 7.06 4.47 7.07
C GLU A 27 8.23 4.53 6.10
N ARG A 28 8.52 5.70 5.50
CA ARG A 28 9.73 5.91 4.69
C ARG A 28 11.00 5.63 5.48
N LYS A 29 11.06 6.01 6.76
CA LYS A 29 12.22 5.74 7.60
C LYS A 29 12.32 4.26 7.99
N ILE A 30 11.20 3.63 8.34
CA ILE A 30 11.18 2.26 8.87
C ILE A 30 11.28 1.22 7.75
N GLN A 31 10.42 1.31 6.75
CA GLN A 31 10.26 0.30 5.70
C GLN A 31 11.25 0.51 4.55
N PHE A 32 11.51 1.77 4.20
CA PHE A 32 12.39 2.13 3.09
C PHE A 32 13.79 2.57 3.54
N ARG A 33 14.07 2.55 4.86
CA ARG A 33 15.35 2.98 5.45
C ARG A 33 15.78 4.39 5.01
N GLY A 34 14.81 5.26 4.72
CA GLY A 34 15.06 6.60 4.19
C GLY A 34 15.59 6.65 2.76
N ARG A 35 15.64 5.53 2.04
CA ARG A 35 16.11 5.48 0.66
C ARG A 35 15.14 6.17 -0.29
N SER A 36 15.71 6.91 -1.23
CA SER A 36 14.99 7.53 -2.34
C SER A 36 15.50 6.91 -3.63
N GLU A 37 14.58 6.48 -4.49
CA GLU A 37 14.90 5.89 -5.78
C GLU A 37 14.44 6.86 -6.89
N PRO A 38 15.33 7.33 -7.78
CA PRO A 38 14.96 8.28 -8.83
C PRO A 38 13.83 7.77 -9.72
N GLY A 39 12.78 8.58 -9.91
CA GLY A 39 11.61 8.20 -10.72
C GLY A 39 10.63 7.26 -10.02
N TRP A 40 10.87 6.91 -8.75
CA TRP A 40 10.05 5.98 -7.99
C TRP A 40 9.60 6.57 -6.66
N HIS A 41 8.38 6.23 -6.25
CA HIS A 41 7.73 6.82 -5.10
C HIS A 41 7.43 5.77 -4.03
N PRO A 42 7.85 5.95 -2.77
CA PRO A 42 7.58 4.99 -1.72
C PRO A 42 6.09 5.02 -1.34
N CYS A 43 5.45 3.87 -1.43
CA CYS A 43 4.02 3.65 -1.30
C CYS A 43 3.74 2.43 -0.41
N MET A 44 2.51 2.35 0.09
CA MET A 44 2.04 1.25 0.93
C MET A 44 0.80 0.62 0.31
N ALA A 45 0.83 -0.71 0.14
CA ALA A 45 -0.34 -1.50 -0.19
C ALA A 45 -0.99 -1.95 1.12
N ILE A 46 -2.28 -1.68 1.28
CA ILE A 46 -3.00 -1.91 2.53
C ILE A 46 -4.04 -2.99 2.31
N MET A 47 -3.99 -4.01 3.15
CA MET A 47 -4.95 -5.12 3.19
C MET A 47 -5.70 -5.05 4.52
N ARG A 48 -7.02 -4.95 4.45
CA ARG A 48 -7.89 -5.00 5.62
C ARG A 48 -8.17 -6.44 6.01
N GLY A 49 -8.13 -6.73 7.31
CA GLY A 49 -8.59 -8.01 7.82
C GLY A 49 -10.10 -8.21 7.60
N VAL A 50 -10.56 -9.45 7.65
CA VAL A 50 -11.96 -9.82 7.44
C VAL A 50 -12.62 -10.32 8.72
N GLY A 51 -13.94 -10.16 8.83
CA GLY A 51 -14.74 -10.63 9.96
C GLY A 51 -14.26 -10.03 11.30
N LYS A 52 -13.88 -10.90 12.24
CA LYS A 52 -13.36 -10.53 13.58
C LYS A 52 -12.05 -9.75 13.56
N HIS A 53 -11.46 -9.51 12.39
CA HIS A 53 -10.21 -8.77 12.21
C HIS A 53 -10.38 -7.54 11.31
N ALA A 54 -11.62 -7.06 11.10
CA ALA A 54 -11.90 -5.90 10.25
C ALA A 54 -11.28 -4.57 10.72
N ASP A 55 -10.79 -4.52 11.95
CA ASP A 55 -10.05 -3.42 12.57
C ASP A 55 -8.52 -3.52 12.38
N LYS A 56 -8.04 -4.67 11.90
CA LYS A 56 -6.63 -4.94 11.63
C LYS A 56 -6.30 -4.60 10.18
N PHE A 57 -5.11 -4.06 9.99
CA PHE A 57 -4.57 -3.70 8.68
C PHE A 57 -3.17 -4.27 8.56
N HIS A 58 -2.88 -4.82 7.39
CA HIS A 58 -1.53 -5.21 6.98
C HIS A 58 -1.07 -4.21 5.93
N SER A 59 0.10 -3.61 6.16
CA SER A 59 0.70 -2.66 5.23
C SER A 59 1.99 -3.23 4.66
N LEU A 60 2.10 -3.21 3.33
CA LEU A 60 3.23 -3.75 2.60
C LEU A 60 3.92 -2.63 1.82
N PRO A 61 5.25 -2.45 1.97
CA PRO A 61 5.98 -1.40 1.27
C PRO A 61 6.24 -1.78 -0.19
N PHE A 62 6.13 -0.80 -1.08
CA PHE A 62 6.53 -0.92 -2.48
C PHE A 62 6.92 0.44 -3.06
N TYR A 63 7.62 0.45 -4.19
CA TYR A 63 7.85 1.65 -4.99
C TYR A 63 6.85 1.72 -6.14
N SER A 64 6.25 2.88 -6.35
CA SER A 64 5.31 3.15 -7.45
C SER A 64 5.95 4.08 -8.48
N SER A 65 5.61 3.90 -9.76
CA SER A 65 5.97 4.85 -10.83
C SER A 65 5.28 6.22 -10.71
N THR A 66 4.25 6.34 -9.87
CA THR A 66 3.53 7.59 -9.60
C THR A 66 3.14 7.70 -8.13
N PRO A 67 3.18 8.91 -7.52
CA PRO A 67 2.74 9.09 -6.14
C PRO A 67 1.22 9.20 -6.02
N ASP A 68 0.51 9.42 -7.13
CA ASP A 68 -0.93 9.63 -7.13
C ASP A 68 -1.66 8.32 -7.46
N LEU A 69 -2.26 7.78 -6.39
CA LEU A 69 -2.90 6.46 -6.29
C LEU A 69 -4.39 6.59 -5.92
N ALA A 70 -4.95 7.81 -5.94
CA ALA A 70 -6.27 8.09 -5.37
C ALA A 70 -7.41 7.39 -6.11
N ASP A 71 -7.26 7.18 -7.42
CA ASP A 71 -8.32 6.66 -8.29
C ASP A 71 -8.25 5.15 -8.52
N ILE A 72 -7.28 4.46 -7.90
CA ILE A 72 -7.08 3.02 -8.12
C ILE A 72 -8.26 2.23 -7.55
N GLY A 73 -8.79 1.32 -8.38
CA GLY A 73 -9.89 0.44 -8.04
C GLY A 73 -9.54 -0.52 -6.90
N GLU A 74 -10.56 -1.12 -6.28
CA GLU A 74 -10.32 -2.15 -5.26
C GLU A 74 -9.65 -3.39 -5.85
N GLU A 75 -10.08 -3.82 -7.03
CA GLU A 75 -9.52 -4.98 -7.73
C GLU A 75 -8.03 -4.78 -8.05
N GLU A 76 -7.68 -3.66 -8.69
CA GLU A 76 -6.29 -3.30 -9.00
C GLU A 76 -5.44 -3.14 -7.73
N SER A 77 -6.01 -2.55 -6.67
CA SER A 77 -5.35 -2.47 -5.37
C SER A 77 -5.08 -3.86 -4.79
N GLY A 78 -6.02 -4.79 -4.93
CA GLY A 78 -5.89 -6.17 -4.49
C GLY A 78 -4.82 -6.94 -5.27
N MET A 79 -4.82 -6.82 -6.60
CA MET A 79 -3.78 -7.40 -7.46
C MET A 79 -2.40 -6.86 -7.12
N THR A 80 -2.29 -5.55 -6.91
CA THR A 80 -1.03 -4.91 -6.50
C THR A 80 -0.58 -5.41 -5.14
N ALA A 81 -1.48 -5.50 -4.16
CA ALA A 81 -1.16 -6.00 -2.83
C ALA A 81 -0.68 -7.46 -2.86
N ALA A 82 -1.31 -8.31 -3.68
CA ALA A 82 -0.90 -9.70 -3.87
C ALA A 82 0.50 -9.80 -4.48
N HIS A 83 0.76 -9.07 -5.58
CA HIS A 83 2.08 -8.99 -6.21
C HIS A 83 3.13 -8.54 -5.18
N VAL A 84 2.87 -7.43 -4.49
CA VAL A 84 3.80 -6.86 -3.51
C VAL A 84 4.12 -7.85 -2.41
N ARG A 85 3.11 -8.56 -1.89
CA ARG A 85 3.29 -9.60 -0.87
C ARG A 85 4.23 -10.69 -1.36
N ASP A 86 3.98 -11.20 -2.58
CA ASP A 86 4.73 -12.30 -3.14
C ASP A 86 6.21 -11.89 -3.38
N SER A 87 6.46 -10.68 -3.91
CA SER A 87 7.83 -10.15 -4.08
C SER A 87 8.57 -9.93 -2.75
N LEU A 88 7.86 -9.49 -1.70
CA LEU A 88 8.46 -9.32 -0.37
C LEU A 88 8.83 -10.66 0.26
N SER A 89 8.07 -11.72 0.00
CA SER A 89 8.43 -13.09 0.42
C SER A 89 9.72 -13.57 -0.22
N ASP A 90 10.05 -13.10 -1.43
CA ASP A 90 11.32 -13.37 -2.12
C ASP A 90 12.47 -12.46 -1.64
N GLY A 91 12.22 -11.59 -0.65
CA GLY A 91 13.23 -10.71 -0.04
C GLY A 91 13.49 -9.42 -0.82
N GLY A 92 12.76 -9.15 -1.91
CA GLY A 92 12.86 -7.95 -2.72
C GLY A 92 11.86 -6.87 -2.28
N LEU A 93 12.25 -5.59 -2.40
CA LEU A 93 11.29 -4.48 -2.32
C LEU A 93 10.74 -4.20 -3.73
N PRO A 94 9.44 -4.42 -3.98
CA PRO A 94 8.89 -4.40 -5.34
C PRO A 94 8.77 -2.99 -5.91
N PHE A 95 8.94 -2.91 -7.23
CA PHE A 95 8.75 -1.72 -8.05
C PHE A 95 7.56 -1.97 -8.98
N VAL A 96 6.47 -1.23 -8.76
CA VAL A 96 5.18 -1.43 -9.42
C VAL A 96 4.87 -0.24 -10.31
N THR A 97 4.68 -0.51 -11.60
CA THR A 97 4.17 0.50 -12.53
C THR A 97 2.66 0.53 -12.43
N ILE A 98 2.12 1.69 -12.03
CA ILE A 98 0.68 1.92 -12.02
C ILE A 98 0.30 2.59 -13.34
N ASN A 99 -0.43 1.87 -14.18
CA ASN A 99 -0.98 2.39 -15.42
C ASN A 99 -2.38 2.96 -15.14
N ARG A 100 -2.58 4.25 -15.39
CA ARG A 100 -3.93 4.83 -15.41
C ARG A 100 -4.55 4.47 -16.75
N MET A 101 -5.65 3.71 -16.73
CA MET A 101 -6.53 3.59 -17.89
C MET A 101 -7.51 4.76 -17.91
#